data_AF-A0AAQ6AJU5-F1
#
_entry.id   AF-A0AAQ6AJU5-F1
#
_cell.length_a   1.000
_cell.length_b   1.000
_cell.length_c   1.000
_cell.angle_alpha   90.00
_cell.angle_beta   90.00
_cell.angle_gamma   90.00
#
_symmetry.space_group_name_H-M   'P 1'
#
loop_
_entity.id
_entity.type
_entity.pdbx_description
1 polymer ?
#
loop_
_entity_poly.entity_id
_entity_poly.type
_entity_poly.pdbx_seq_one_letter_code
_entity_poly.pdbx_strand_id
1 'polypeptide(L)'
;MAISISVQCLGLITLAAILLQTIAVAVSFMYFNKVLSTMQQSFSRSSVSCLINTNLHSEFEDPASEDKKSDPCWQVTQQLHHHIEKKIADRFQKEISTAMRNKLAGMLPVLSPSMRGVPLPKVAAHVTGVVSSQEPPAAESSRSSRGYLGERIRAWEGQRGLSFLQNMELREGELLVPRAGLYYIYAQTYFRLPSTGETEGDAKEEEGTELVQYIYKKMSSYTVPILLMKSSRSACWPRGQEPGLFSLHQAGTTFLQPADRLFITVSNASTMEMDGRASYFGAFLVG
;
A
#
# COMPACT_ATOMS: atom_id res chain seq x y z
N MET A 1 -13.83 -85.63 27.26
CA MET A 1 -12.57 -85.99 26.59
C MET A 1 -11.87 -84.71 26.19
N ALA A 2 -10.88 -84.28 26.98
CA ALA A 2 -10.09 -83.10 26.66
C ALA A 2 -9.10 -83.48 25.55
N ILE A 3 -9.32 -82.96 24.34
CA ILE A 3 -8.41 -83.13 23.22
C ILE A 3 -7.17 -82.31 23.56
N SER A 4 -6.09 -82.97 23.99
CA SER A 4 -4.79 -82.34 24.22
C SER A 4 -4.25 -81.89 22.87
N ILE A 5 -4.50 -80.64 22.50
CA ILE A 5 -3.93 -80.03 21.30
C ILE A 5 -2.43 -79.90 21.59
N SER A 6 -1.63 -80.78 20.98
CA SER A 6 -0.16 -80.74 21.10
C SER A 6 0.35 -79.33 20.80
N VAL A 7 1.39 -78.89 21.51
CA VAL A 7 2.06 -77.59 21.30
C VAL A 7 2.44 -77.39 19.83
N GLN A 8 2.74 -78.49 19.12
CA GLN A 8 2.99 -78.49 17.68
C GLN A 8 1.74 -78.11 16.86
N CYS A 9 0.55 -78.60 17.21
CA CYS A 9 -0.70 -78.19 16.57
C CYS A 9 -1.01 -76.72 16.82
N LEU A 10 -0.78 -76.21 18.04
CA LEU A 10 -0.97 -74.80 18.35
C LEU A 10 0.00 -73.91 17.55
N GLY A 11 1.25 -74.35 17.40
CA GLY A 11 2.25 -73.72 16.55
C GLY A 11 1.84 -73.68 15.07
N LEU A 12 1.30 -74.78 14.54
CA LEU A 12 0.81 -74.84 13.16
C LEU A 12 -0.40 -73.93 12.93
N ILE A 13 -1.34 -73.88 13.89
CA ILE A 13 -2.52 -73.00 13.81
C ILE A 13 -2.11 -71.53 13.84
N THR A 14 -1.19 -71.14 14.72
CA THR A 14 -0.69 -69.75 14.78
C THR A 14 0.07 -69.35 13.53
N LEU A 15 0.90 -70.25 12.98
CA LEU A 15 1.63 -70.00 11.74
C LEU A 15 0.68 -69.87 10.54
N ALA A 16 -0.35 -70.72 10.47
CA ALA A 16 -1.40 -70.60 9.46
C ALA A 16 -2.20 -69.30 9.59
N ALA A 17 -2.51 -68.86 10.81
CA ALA A 17 -3.20 -67.59 11.06
C ALA A 17 -2.36 -66.38 10.63
N ILE A 18 -1.05 -66.39 10.91
CA ILE A 18 -0.12 -65.33 10.46
C ILE A 18 -0.02 -65.33 8.94
N LEU A 19 0.09 -66.50 8.31
CA LEU A 19 0.13 -66.60 6.85
C LEU A 19 -1.16 -66.04 6.22
N LEU A 20 -2.32 -66.36 6.80
CA LEU A 20 -3.61 -65.87 6.30
C LEU A 20 -3.77 -64.35 6.51
N GLN A 21 -3.31 -63.82 7.64
CA GLN A 21 -3.29 -62.38 7.89
C GLN A 21 -2.38 -61.63 6.91
N THR A 22 -1.17 -62.14 6.65
CA THR A 22 -0.24 -61.49 5.71
C THR A 22 -0.79 -61.47 4.28
N ILE A 23 -1.43 -62.56 3.84
CA ILE A 23 -2.10 -62.61 2.53
C ILE A 23 -3.26 -61.61 2.47
N ALA A 24 -4.11 -61.56 3.50
CA ALA A 24 -5.23 -60.62 3.55
C ALA A 24 -4.76 -59.16 3.47
N VAL A 25 -3.72 -58.79 4.25
CA VAL A 25 -3.15 -57.44 4.23
C VAL A 25 -2.57 -57.11 2.86
N ALA A 26 -1.84 -58.03 2.22
CA ALA A 26 -1.27 -57.80 0.90
C ALA A 26 -2.36 -57.57 -0.18
N VAL A 27 -3.42 -58.39 -0.16
CA VAL A 27 -4.56 -58.24 -1.08
C VAL A 27 -5.29 -56.92 -0.84
N SER A 28 -5.55 -56.56 0.42
CA SER A 28 -6.16 -55.26 0.75
C SER A 28 -5.28 -54.10 0.29
N PHE A 29 -3.97 -54.15 0.51
CA PHE A 29 -3.04 -53.10 0.07
C PHE A 29 -3.04 -52.94 -1.46
N MET A 30 -3.00 -54.04 -2.21
CA MET A 30 -3.10 -53.99 -3.67
C MET A 30 -4.44 -53.42 -4.14
N TYR A 31 -5.54 -53.81 -3.50
CA TYR A 31 -6.87 -53.30 -3.81
C TYR A 31 -6.95 -51.79 -3.54
N PHE A 32 -6.50 -51.34 -2.36
CA PHE A 32 -6.48 -49.93 -2.01
C PHE A 32 -5.60 -49.12 -2.94
N ASN A 33 -4.40 -49.59 -3.30
CA ASN A 33 -3.56 -48.89 -4.27
C ASN A 33 -4.19 -48.80 -5.66
N LYS A 34 -4.91 -49.84 -6.10
CA LYS A 34 -5.64 -49.80 -7.37
C LYS A 34 -6.80 -48.81 -7.33
N VAL A 35 -7.55 -48.76 -6.22
CA VAL A 35 -8.63 -47.78 -6.03
C VAL A 35 -8.07 -46.36 -5.94
N LEU A 36 -6.98 -46.16 -5.20
CA LEU A 36 -6.33 -44.85 -5.04
C LEU A 36 -5.80 -44.33 -6.38
N SER A 37 -5.14 -45.18 -7.18
CA SER A 37 -4.66 -44.80 -8.51
C SER A 37 -5.82 -44.53 -9.49
N THR A 38 -6.92 -45.29 -9.40
CA THR A 38 -8.14 -45.06 -10.19
C THR A 38 -8.79 -43.73 -9.80
N MET A 39 -8.89 -43.44 -8.49
CA MET A 39 -9.41 -42.16 -7.99
C MET A 39 -8.53 -41.00 -8.45
N GLN A 40 -7.20 -41.11 -8.31
CA GLN A 40 -6.25 -40.09 -8.76
C GLN A 40 -6.38 -39.84 -10.27
N GLN A 41 -6.50 -40.89 -11.10
CA GLN A 41 -6.72 -40.74 -12.54
C GLN A 41 -8.08 -40.11 -12.87
N SER A 42 -9.14 -40.43 -12.10
CA SER A 42 -10.47 -39.84 -12.25
C SER A 42 -10.47 -38.35 -11.91
N PHE A 43 -9.80 -37.96 -10.83
CA PHE A 43 -9.64 -36.55 -10.44
C PHE A 43 -8.78 -35.78 -11.45
N SER A 44 -7.71 -36.37 -11.98
CA SER A 44 -6.87 -35.74 -13.01
C SER A 44 -7.59 -35.58 -14.36
N ARG A 45 -8.57 -36.42 -14.69
CA ARG A 45 -9.27 -36.40 -15.98
C ARG A 45 -10.49 -35.48 -16.05
N SER A 46 -11.05 -35.02 -14.92
CA SER A 46 -12.43 -34.51 -14.92
C SER A 46 -12.62 -32.98 -14.97
N SER A 47 -11.69 -32.13 -14.55
CA SER A 47 -11.85 -30.65 -14.72
C SER A 47 -10.74 -29.77 -14.12
N VAL A 48 -9.81 -30.33 -13.36
CA VAL A 48 -8.84 -29.57 -12.54
C VAL A 48 -7.41 -29.62 -13.10
N SER A 49 -7.17 -30.34 -14.20
CA SER A 49 -5.85 -30.45 -14.84
C SER A 49 -5.25 -29.10 -15.21
N CYS A 50 -6.09 -28.16 -15.70
CA CYS A 50 -5.66 -26.79 -15.99
C CYS A 50 -5.26 -25.98 -14.73
N LEU A 51 -5.75 -26.36 -13.55
CA LEU A 51 -5.47 -25.66 -12.28
C LEU A 51 -4.25 -26.23 -11.56
N ILE A 52 -3.98 -27.53 -11.72
CA ILE A 52 -2.91 -28.24 -10.99
C ILE A 52 -1.53 -27.94 -11.56
N ASN A 53 -1.41 -27.61 -12.85
CA ASN A 53 -0.10 -27.41 -13.51
C ASN A 53 0.33 -25.94 -13.67
N THR A 54 -0.34 -25.00 -13.00
CA THR A 54 0.09 -23.60 -13.00
C THR A 54 1.05 -23.37 -11.84
N ASN A 55 2.36 -23.33 -12.14
CA ASN A 55 3.31 -22.67 -11.25
C ASN A 55 2.84 -21.21 -11.12
N LEU A 56 2.18 -20.89 -10.01
CA LEU A 56 1.57 -19.59 -9.70
C LEU A 56 2.62 -18.49 -9.43
N HIS A 57 3.78 -18.58 -10.07
CA HIS A 57 4.95 -17.75 -9.80
C HIS A 57 5.77 -17.43 -11.06
N SER A 58 5.13 -16.72 -12.00
CA SER A 58 5.70 -15.86 -13.05
C SER A 58 4.59 -15.69 -14.08
N GLU A 59 4.04 -14.51 -14.32
CA GLU A 59 4.48 -13.61 -15.39
C GLU A 59 3.54 -12.38 -15.28
N PHE A 60 4.00 -11.27 -14.69
CA PHE A 60 3.33 -9.96 -14.83
C PHE A 60 4.04 -9.08 -15.87
N GLU A 61 5.02 -9.62 -16.59
CA GLU A 61 5.75 -8.94 -17.65
C GLU A 61 5.97 -9.92 -18.80
N ASP A 62 5.11 -9.82 -19.83
CA ASP A 62 5.55 -9.52 -21.21
C ASP A 62 4.40 -9.71 -22.22
N PRO A 63 4.16 -8.73 -23.13
CA PRO A 63 3.13 -8.82 -24.15
C PRO A 63 3.73 -9.30 -25.48
N ALA A 64 4.10 -10.57 -25.64
CA ALA A 64 4.36 -11.15 -26.97
C ALA A 64 4.54 -12.67 -26.95
N SER A 65 3.47 -13.43 -27.20
CA SER A 65 3.55 -14.65 -28.01
C SER A 65 2.14 -15.03 -28.48
N GLU A 66 1.91 -14.94 -29.80
CA GLU A 66 0.63 -15.28 -30.45
C GLU A 66 0.29 -16.77 -30.43
N ASP A 67 1.07 -17.61 -29.74
CA ASP A 67 0.91 -19.07 -29.75
C ASP A 67 0.18 -19.64 -28.51
N LYS A 68 -0.22 -18.80 -27.55
CA LYS A 68 -0.95 -19.23 -26.32
C LYS A 68 -2.49 -19.20 -26.47
N LYS A 69 -3.02 -18.85 -27.66
CA LYS A 69 -4.48 -18.70 -27.90
C LYS A 69 -5.18 -20.00 -28.31
N SER A 70 -4.43 -21.08 -28.52
CA SER A 70 -4.93 -22.39 -28.96
C SER A 70 -5.17 -23.40 -27.84
N ASP A 71 -4.77 -23.08 -26.60
CA ASP A 71 -4.90 -24.00 -25.46
C ASP A 71 -6.32 -23.97 -24.86
N PRO A 72 -7.05 -25.11 -24.83
CA PRO A 72 -8.35 -25.23 -24.18
C PRO A 72 -8.36 -24.78 -22.70
N CYS A 73 -7.22 -24.87 -22.00
CA CYS A 73 -7.09 -24.44 -20.61
C CYS A 73 -7.07 -22.91 -20.43
N TRP A 74 -6.64 -22.15 -21.44
CA TRP A 74 -6.54 -20.69 -21.38
C TRP A 74 -7.89 -20.02 -21.10
N GLN A 75 -8.94 -20.52 -21.76
CA GLN A 75 -10.29 -19.96 -21.64
C GLN A 75 -10.87 -20.18 -20.23
N VAL A 76 -10.58 -21.35 -19.62
CA VAL A 76 -11.01 -21.68 -18.25
C VAL A 76 -10.27 -20.81 -17.23
N THR A 77 -8.96 -20.64 -17.40
CA THR A 77 -8.14 -19.80 -16.51
C THR A 77 -8.57 -18.33 -16.58
N GLN A 78 -8.86 -17.80 -17.77
CA GLN A 78 -9.36 -16.44 -17.96
C GLN A 78 -10.72 -16.21 -17.30
N GLN A 79 -11.67 -17.14 -17.50
CA GLN A 79 -12.99 -17.07 -16.85
C GLN A 79 -12.87 -17.12 -15.32
N LEU A 80 -12.00 -17.99 -14.80
CA LEU A 80 -11.76 -18.08 -13.36
C LEU A 80 -11.14 -16.80 -12.79
N HIS A 81 -10.15 -16.22 -13.48
CA HIS A 81 -9.52 -14.97 -13.07
C HIS A 81 -10.55 -13.84 -12.98
N HIS A 82 -11.37 -13.68 -14.02
CA HIS A 82 -12.43 -12.68 -14.04
C HIS A 82 -13.45 -12.87 -12.91
N HIS A 83 -13.82 -14.12 -12.61
CA HIS A 83 -14.73 -14.41 -11.50
C HIS A 83 -14.10 -14.14 -10.13
N ILE A 84 -12.81 -14.43 -9.96
CA ILE A 84 -12.07 -14.12 -8.73
C ILE A 84 -11.99 -12.61 -8.54
N GLU A 85 -11.57 -11.84 -9.54
CA GLU A 85 -11.52 -10.38 -9.50
C GLU A 85 -12.89 -9.79 -9.16
N LYS A 86 -13.94 -10.25 -9.82
CA LYS A 86 -15.31 -9.80 -9.57
C LYS A 86 -15.77 -10.11 -8.14
N LYS A 87 -15.49 -11.32 -7.63
CA LYS A 87 -15.88 -11.72 -6.26
C LYS A 87 -15.08 -10.98 -5.20
N ILE A 88 -13.79 -10.73 -5.44
CA ILE A 88 -12.95 -9.91 -4.57
C ILE A 88 -13.48 -8.48 -4.55
N ALA A 89 -13.73 -7.87 -5.72
CA ALA A 89 -14.28 -6.52 -5.83
C ALA A 89 -15.66 -6.39 -5.15
N ASP A 90 -16.58 -7.32 -5.40
CA ASP A 90 -17.92 -7.34 -4.76
C ASP A 90 -17.81 -7.45 -3.23
N ARG A 91 -16.91 -8.32 -2.73
CA ARG A 91 -16.68 -8.49 -1.29
C ARG A 91 -16.04 -7.24 -0.69
N PHE A 92 -15.05 -6.66 -1.35
CA PHE A 92 -14.37 -5.45 -0.92
C PHE A 92 -15.36 -4.27 -0.86
N GLN A 93 -16.20 -4.12 -1.89
CA GLN A 93 -17.26 -3.11 -1.94
C GLN A 93 -18.31 -3.34 -0.85
N LYS A 94 -18.68 -4.61 -0.57
CA LYS A 94 -19.61 -4.96 0.51
C LYS A 94 -19.00 -4.68 1.89
N GLU A 95 -17.75 -5.07 2.14
CA GLU A 95 -17.04 -4.82 3.40
C GLU A 95 -16.78 -3.32 3.64
N ILE A 96 -16.44 -2.56 2.59
CA ILE A 96 -16.39 -1.09 2.68
C ILE A 96 -17.78 -0.53 2.98
N SER A 97 -18.83 -1.00 2.29
CA SER A 97 -20.19 -0.50 2.52
C SER A 97 -20.71 -0.81 3.93
N THR A 98 -20.36 -1.96 4.52
CA THR A 98 -20.76 -2.33 5.89
C THR A 98 -19.91 -1.62 6.92
N ALA A 99 -18.60 -1.46 6.70
CA ALA A 99 -17.71 -0.67 7.56
C ALA A 99 -18.12 0.81 7.56
N MET A 100 -18.49 1.35 6.40
CA MET A 100 -18.98 2.72 6.25
C MET A 100 -20.35 2.88 6.92
N ARG A 101 -21.26 1.91 6.78
CA ARG A 101 -22.59 1.92 7.43
C ARG A 101 -22.49 1.80 8.96
N ASN A 102 -21.59 0.96 9.47
CA ASN A 102 -21.37 0.81 10.91
C ASN A 102 -20.65 2.04 11.51
N LYS A 103 -19.74 2.67 10.76
CA LYS A 103 -19.19 3.99 11.13
C LYS A 103 -20.25 5.09 11.07
N LEU A 104 -21.14 5.09 10.08
CA LEU A 104 -22.22 6.08 9.97
C LEU A 104 -23.26 5.90 11.07
N ALA A 105 -23.58 4.67 11.48
CA ALA A 105 -24.46 4.38 12.61
C ALA A 105 -23.82 4.72 13.97
N GLY A 106 -22.50 4.59 14.11
CA GLY A 106 -21.74 5.07 15.27
C GLY A 106 -21.43 6.57 15.27
N MET A 107 -21.67 7.26 14.16
CA MET A 107 -21.43 8.70 13.96
C MET A 107 -22.71 9.50 13.76
N LEU A 108 -23.91 8.92 13.95
CA LEU A 108 -25.13 9.73 14.06
C LEU A 108 -24.98 10.59 15.31
N PRO A 109 -24.75 11.91 15.21
CA PRO A 109 -25.07 12.74 16.36
C PRO A 109 -26.59 12.60 16.50
N VAL A 110 -27.03 12.27 17.70
CA VAL A 110 -28.41 12.51 18.11
C VAL A 110 -28.71 13.96 17.72
N LEU A 111 -29.44 14.13 16.62
CA LEU A 111 -30.09 15.40 16.27
C LEU A 111 -31.12 15.62 17.36
N SER A 112 -30.64 16.15 18.48
CA SER A 112 -31.46 16.77 19.50
C SER A 112 -31.96 18.07 18.86
N PRO A 113 -33.27 18.20 18.59
CA PRO A 113 -33.82 19.46 18.15
C PRO A 113 -33.96 20.30 19.41
N SER A 114 -32.92 21.07 19.78
CA SER A 114 -32.98 22.35 20.52
C SER A 114 -31.65 22.71 21.19
N MET A 115 -30.71 23.29 20.44
CA MET A 115 -29.91 24.42 20.94
C MET A 115 -29.39 25.22 19.73
N ARG A 116 -29.85 26.47 19.63
CA ARG A 116 -29.43 27.44 18.63
C ARG A 116 -27.91 27.67 18.72
N GLY A 117 -27.17 27.09 17.77
CA GLY A 117 -26.44 27.87 16.78
C GLY A 117 -25.13 28.54 17.18
N VAL A 118 -24.16 27.79 17.72
CA VAL A 118 -22.74 28.08 17.45
C VAL A 118 -22.22 26.98 16.53
N PRO A 119 -21.99 27.24 15.24
CA PRO A 119 -21.28 26.30 14.39
C PRO A 119 -19.96 25.96 15.08
N LEU A 120 -19.67 24.67 15.30
CA LEU A 120 -18.34 24.26 15.72
C LEU A 120 -17.31 24.95 14.81
N PRO A 121 -16.29 25.61 15.36
CA PRO A 121 -15.34 26.35 14.54
C PRO A 121 -14.74 25.37 13.53
N LYS A 122 -14.92 25.66 12.23
CA LYS A 122 -14.33 24.86 11.16
C LYS A 122 -12.82 24.82 11.41
N VAL A 123 -12.19 23.65 11.39
CA VAL A 123 -10.74 23.55 11.53
C VAL A 123 -10.18 23.13 10.19
N ALA A 124 -9.50 24.04 9.51
CA ALA A 124 -8.92 23.80 8.20
C ALA A 124 -7.78 24.78 7.91
N ALA A 125 -6.83 24.33 7.12
CA ALA A 125 -5.75 25.13 6.59
C ALA A 125 -5.46 24.72 5.15
N HIS A 126 -5.22 25.70 4.30
CA HIS A 126 -4.59 25.54 3.00
C HIS A 126 -3.48 26.59 2.91
N VAL A 127 -2.24 26.15 2.79
CA VAL A 127 -1.07 27.01 2.68
C VAL A 127 -0.38 26.76 1.36
N THR A 128 0.11 27.83 0.74
CA THR A 128 0.66 27.82 -0.62
C THR A 128 2.10 28.27 -0.62
N GLY A 129 2.89 27.82 -1.61
CA GLY A 129 4.26 28.28 -1.76
C GLY A 129 4.37 29.80 -1.94
N VAL A 130 5.50 30.36 -1.51
CA VAL A 130 5.84 31.77 -1.72
C VAL A 130 6.98 31.87 -2.72
N VAL A 131 6.73 32.56 -3.83
CA VAL A 131 7.80 32.93 -4.77
C VAL A 131 8.67 33.99 -4.09
N SER A 132 9.79 33.57 -3.52
CA SER A 132 10.81 34.49 -3.01
C SER A 132 11.58 35.08 -4.20
N SER A 133 11.66 36.41 -4.30
CA SER A 133 12.63 37.07 -5.20
C SER A 133 14.06 37.05 -4.66
N GLN A 134 14.26 36.52 -3.46
CA GLN A 134 15.55 36.42 -2.79
C GLN A 134 16.05 34.97 -2.87
N GLU A 135 17.37 34.82 -3.08
CA GLU A 135 18.15 33.58 -3.28
C GLU A 135 17.60 32.35 -2.55
N PRO A 136 17.85 31.13 -3.10
CA PRO A 136 17.41 29.88 -2.49
C PRO A 136 17.79 29.90 -1.00
N PRO A 137 16.88 29.51 -0.10
CA PRO A 137 17.22 29.42 1.32
C PRO A 137 18.48 28.58 1.43
N ALA A 138 19.51 29.13 2.06
CA ALA A 138 20.77 28.43 2.29
C ALA A 138 20.42 27.02 2.80
N ALA A 139 20.81 26.00 2.03
CA ALA A 139 20.60 24.62 2.41
C ALA A 139 21.28 24.43 3.76
N GLU A 140 20.50 24.43 4.84
CA GLU A 140 21.00 24.10 6.17
C GLU A 140 21.50 22.66 6.05
N SER A 141 22.82 22.52 5.93
CA SER A 141 23.52 21.29 5.65
C SER A 141 22.90 20.11 6.37
N SER A 142 22.41 19.17 5.58
CA SER A 142 22.07 17.79 5.91
C SER A 142 23.09 17.19 6.87
N ARG A 143 22.76 17.16 8.16
CA ARG A 143 23.37 16.27 9.15
C ARG A 143 22.33 15.85 10.17
N SER A 144 21.63 14.76 9.86
CA SER A 144 21.23 13.60 10.73
C SER A 144 20.64 13.81 12.14
N SER A 145 20.60 15.04 12.67
CA SER A 145 20.31 15.35 14.07
C SER A 145 18.83 15.64 14.35
N ARG A 146 17.99 15.75 13.31
CA ARG A 146 16.59 16.17 13.44
C ARG A 146 15.58 15.03 13.31
N GLY A 147 16.02 13.81 12.99
CA GLY A 147 15.18 12.62 12.97
C GLY A 147 14.15 12.55 11.83
N TYR A 148 14.35 13.29 10.74
CA TYR A 148 13.51 13.22 9.52
C TYR A 148 14.38 13.23 8.26
N LEU A 149 13.83 12.76 7.14
CA LEU A 149 14.49 12.70 5.84
C LEU A 149 14.17 13.94 4.99
N GLY A 150 15.09 14.30 4.10
CA GLY A 150 14.91 15.42 3.17
C GLY A 150 15.03 16.81 3.80
N GLU A 151 14.77 17.82 2.99
CA GLU A 151 14.84 19.24 3.32
C GLU A 151 13.45 19.76 3.72
N ARG A 152 13.36 20.45 4.85
CA ARG A 152 12.08 20.98 5.36
C ARG A 152 11.70 22.28 4.65
N ILE A 153 10.49 22.30 4.09
CA ILE A 153 9.94 23.50 3.46
C ILE A 153 9.33 24.41 4.53
N ARG A 154 9.88 25.62 4.68
CA ARG A 154 9.41 26.62 5.66
C ARG A 154 8.58 27.75 5.04
N ALA A 155 8.81 28.07 3.78
CA ALA A 155 8.26 29.23 3.10
C ALA A 155 6.83 29.00 2.59
N TRP A 156 5.88 28.92 3.53
CA TRP A 156 4.46 28.78 3.26
C TRP A 156 3.71 30.09 3.55
N GLU A 157 2.77 30.47 2.69
CA GLU A 157 1.82 31.56 2.88
C GLU A 157 0.48 30.98 3.34
N GLY A 158 -0.16 31.61 4.33
CA GLY A 158 -1.38 31.11 4.98
C GLY A 158 -2.54 32.11 5.06
N GLN A 159 -2.34 33.37 4.67
CA GLN A 159 -3.34 34.43 4.82
C GLN A 159 -3.71 35.12 3.51
N ARG A 160 -2.89 34.99 2.46
CA ARG A 160 -3.06 35.73 1.18
C ARG A 160 -3.36 34.80 0.02
N GLY A 161 -4.03 35.33 -1.01
CA GLY A 161 -4.31 34.61 -2.25
C GLY A 161 -5.27 33.43 -2.05
N LEU A 162 -4.86 32.23 -2.49
CA LEU A 162 -5.63 30.99 -2.34
C LEU A 162 -5.44 30.33 -0.96
N SER A 163 -4.51 30.84 -0.15
CA SER A 163 -4.23 30.31 1.18
C SER A 163 -5.22 30.83 2.22
N PHE A 164 -5.51 29.99 3.22
CA PHE A 164 -6.29 30.37 4.38
C PHE A 164 -5.93 29.52 5.60
N LEU A 165 -6.11 30.10 6.77
CA LEU A 165 -5.98 29.46 8.06
C LEU A 165 -7.28 29.66 8.84
N GLN A 166 -7.99 28.58 9.13
CA GLN A 166 -9.24 28.59 9.86
C GLN A 166 -9.07 27.74 11.13
N ASN A 167 -8.91 28.42 12.26
CA ASN A 167 -8.63 27.80 13.57
C ASN A 167 -7.40 26.88 13.58
N MET A 168 -6.46 27.08 12.66
CA MET A 168 -5.13 26.47 12.67
C MET A 168 -4.10 27.60 12.57
N GLU A 169 -2.90 27.35 13.06
CA GLU A 169 -1.81 28.32 12.97
C GLU A 169 -0.66 27.75 12.15
N LEU A 170 -0.01 28.62 11.36
CA LEU A 170 1.23 28.31 10.66
C LEU A 170 2.39 28.96 11.42
N ARG A 171 3.38 28.18 11.86
CA ARG A 171 4.60 28.68 12.51
C ARG A 171 5.82 27.98 11.96
N GLU A 172 6.79 28.72 11.44
CA GLU A 172 8.05 28.17 10.90
C GLU A 172 7.85 27.04 9.86
N GLY A 173 6.76 27.13 9.08
CA GLY A 173 6.35 26.14 8.09
C GLY A 173 5.62 24.91 8.66
N GLU A 174 5.26 24.91 9.94
CA GLU A 174 4.51 23.84 10.59
C GLU A 174 3.05 24.28 10.82
N LEU A 175 2.09 23.42 10.48
CA LEU A 175 0.67 23.60 10.82
C LEU A 175 0.40 23.05 12.22
N LEU A 176 -0.06 23.91 13.13
CA LEU A 176 -0.42 23.55 14.50
C LEU A 176 -1.86 23.08 14.57
N VAL A 177 -2.04 21.91 15.16
CA VAL A 177 -3.35 21.30 15.39
C VAL A 177 -3.99 21.92 16.64
N PRO A 178 -5.17 22.56 16.53
CA PRO A 178 -5.80 23.24 17.67
C PRO A 178 -6.50 22.26 18.63
N ARG A 179 -6.97 21.12 18.12
CA ARG A 179 -7.83 20.19 18.85
C ARG A 179 -7.72 18.77 18.35
N ALA A 180 -8.01 17.82 19.24
CA ALA A 180 -8.02 16.40 18.90
C ALA A 180 -9.08 16.07 17.84
N GLY A 181 -8.75 15.14 16.93
CA GLY A 181 -9.69 14.63 15.94
C GLY A 181 -9.00 13.92 14.77
N LEU A 182 -9.81 13.40 13.85
CA LEU A 182 -9.36 12.80 12.59
C LEU A 182 -9.21 13.90 11.53
N TYR A 183 -7.99 14.12 11.06
CA TYR A 183 -7.69 15.12 10.04
C TYR A 183 -7.42 14.44 8.70
N TYR A 184 -7.98 15.02 7.63
CA TYR A 184 -7.54 14.74 6.26
C TYR A 184 -6.40 15.70 5.93
N ILE A 185 -5.24 15.16 5.61
CA ILE A 185 -4.02 15.90 5.32
C ILE A 185 -3.66 15.64 3.86
N TYR A 186 -3.29 16.68 3.12
CA TYR A 186 -2.89 16.58 1.72
C TYR A 186 -1.76 17.55 1.39
N ALA A 187 -0.96 17.19 0.40
CA ALA A 187 0.11 18.03 -0.10
C ALA A 187 0.32 17.84 -1.60
N GLN A 188 0.69 18.90 -2.29
CA GLN A 188 1.26 18.86 -3.63
C GLN A 188 2.59 19.60 -3.65
N THR A 189 3.61 18.98 -4.25
CA THR A 189 4.90 19.61 -4.51
C THR A 189 5.22 19.44 -5.99
N TYR A 190 5.56 20.54 -6.64
CA TYR A 190 5.95 20.55 -8.04
C TYR A 190 7.46 20.70 -8.15
N PHE A 191 8.11 19.74 -8.81
CA PHE A 191 9.53 19.75 -9.07
C PHE A 191 9.78 20.10 -10.53
N ARG A 192 10.68 21.07 -10.73
CA ARG A 192 11.20 21.50 -12.02
C ARG A 192 12.69 21.18 -12.07
N LEU A 193 13.03 20.12 -12.79
CA LEU A 193 14.41 19.69 -12.93
C LEU A 193 15.05 20.48 -14.09
N PRO A 194 16.17 21.18 -13.84
CA PRO A 194 16.89 21.86 -14.92
C PRO A 194 17.36 20.83 -15.95
N SER A 195 17.38 21.24 -17.21
CA SER A 195 18.01 20.43 -18.23
C SER A 195 19.53 20.53 -18.11
N THR A 196 20.23 19.39 -18.16
CA THR A 196 21.66 19.36 -18.39
C THR A 196 21.91 19.60 -19.87
N GLY A 197 22.35 20.81 -20.22
CA GLY A 197 22.78 21.11 -21.59
C GLY A 197 23.90 20.16 -22.02
N GLU A 198 23.97 19.87 -23.32
CA GLU A 198 24.99 19.04 -23.97
C GLU A 198 26.39 19.65 -23.72
N THR A 199 26.97 19.37 -22.56
CA THR A 199 28.40 19.63 -22.34
C THR A 199 29.10 18.39 -22.87
N GLU A 200 29.52 18.46 -24.13
CA GLU A 200 30.42 17.49 -24.76
C GLU A 200 31.60 17.25 -23.81
N GLY A 201 31.73 16.06 -23.23
CA GLY A 201 32.95 15.70 -22.52
C GLY A 201 32.86 14.57 -21.50
N ASP A 202 31.80 14.48 -20.69
CA ASP A 202 31.73 13.44 -19.66
C ASP A 202 30.39 12.72 -19.71
N ALA A 203 30.46 11.42 -20.03
CA ALA A 203 29.41 10.46 -19.72
C ALA A 203 29.27 10.36 -18.19
N LYS A 204 28.68 11.37 -17.56
CA LYS A 204 28.08 11.19 -16.24
C LYS A 204 26.97 10.18 -16.44
N GLU A 205 27.08 9.06 -15.73
CA GLU A 205 26.07 8.01 -15.60
C GLU A 205 24.67 8.61 -15.60
N GLU A 206 23.70 7.86 -16.14
CA GLU A 206 22.27 8.17 -16.01
C GLU A 206 21.91 8.31 -14.53
N GLU A 207 22.08 9.52 -13.99
CA GLU A 207 21.94 9.79 -12.56
C GLU A 207 20.45 9.87 -12.25
N GLY A 208 19.78 8.71 -12.16
CA GLY A 208 18.38 8.65 -11.78
C GLY A 208 18.16 9.43 -10.49
N THR A 209 17.28 10.42 -10.54
CA THR A 209 16.97 11.27 -9.38
C THR A 209 15.68 10.79 -8.72
N GLU A 210 15.73 10.57 -7.41
CA GLU A 210 14.54 10.25 -6.63
C GLU A 210 13.89 11.54 -6.13
N LEU A 211 12.71 11.86 -6.67
CA LEU A 211 11.88 12.96 -6.20
C LEU A 211 10.96 12.43 -5.13
N VAL A 212 11.10 12.94 -3.91
CA VAL A 212 10.36 12.42 -2.76
C VAL A 212 9.70 13.55 -2.00
N GLN A 213 8.45 13.33 -1.61
CA GLN A 213 7.67 14.20 -0.75
C GLN A 213 7.29 13.41 0.52
N TYR A 214 7.59 13.98 1.69
CA TYR A 214 7.28 13.40 2.98
C TYR A 214 6.37 14.33 3.79
N ILE A 215 5.39 13.75 4.49
CA ILE A 215 4.55 14.47 5.44
C ILE A 215 4.83 13.91 6.83
N TYR A 216 5.27 14.77 7.74
CA TYR A 216 5.66 14.41 9.10
C TYR A 216 4.72 15.00 10.15
N LYS A 217 4.65 14.32 11.29
CA LYS A 217 4.02 14.78 12.52
C LYS A 217 5.05 14.92 13.63
N LYS A 218 5.13 16.08 14.26
CA LYS A 218 5.92 16.33 15.46
C LYS A 218 5.01 16.52 16.66
N MET A 219 5.33 15.86 17.76
CA MET A 219 4.58 15.93 19.01
C MET A 219 5.41 16.65 20.07
N SER A 220 4.79 17.09 21.17
CA SER A 220 5.52 17.58 22.34
C SER A 220 6.05 16.45 23.21
N SER A 221 5.37 15.31 23.23
CA SER A 221 5.69 14.11 24.03
C SER A 221 6.79 13.23 23.42
N TYR A 222 7.16 13.46 22.17
CA TYR A 222 8.15 12.65 21.45
C TYR A 222 9.07 13.53 20.61
N THR A 223 10.38 13.39 20.78
CA THR A 223 11.39 14.33 20.25
C THR A 223 11.65 14.14 18.76
N VAL A 224 11.45 12.94 18.23
CA VAL A 224 11.69 12.59 16.82
C VAL A 224 10.38 12.71 16.03
N PRO A 225 10.34 13.41 14.89
CA PRO A 225 9.14 13.46 14.06
C PRO A 225 8.74 12.09 13.49
N ILE A 226 7.45 11.81 13.45
CA ILE A 226 6.88 10.57 12.91
C ILE A 226 6.47 10.80 11.45
N LEU A 227 6.98 9.96 10.56
CA LEU A 227 6.55 9.96 9.15
C LEU A 227 5.10 9.47 9.05
N LEU A 228 4.24 10.29 8.46
CA LEU A 228 2.84 9.92 8.20
C LEU A 228 2.68 9.32 6.80
N MET A 229 3.24 9.99 5.80
CA MET A 229 3.07 9.63 4.38
C MET A 229 4.33 9.94 3.58
N LYS A 230 4.66 9.10 2.60
CA LYS A 230 5.74 9.27 1.63
C LYS A 230 5.19 9.03 0.23
N SER A 231 5.49 9.93 -0.70
CA SER A 231 5.29 9.75 -2.14
C SER A 231 6.64 9.91 -2.83
N SER A 232 6.98 8.99 -3.73
CA SER A 232 8.26 8.99 -4.44
C SER A 232 8.03 8.76 -5.94
N ARG A 233 8.87 9.40 -6.75
CA ARG A 233 8.97 9.24 -8.20
C ARG A 233 10.45 9.14 -8.55
N SER A 234 10.85 8.05 -9.20
CA SER A 234 12.10 8.01 -9.93
C SER A 234 11.93 8.79 -11.24
N ALA A 235 12.87 9.67 -11.54
CA ALA A 235 12.90 10.42 -12.78
C ALA A 235 14.27 10.26 -13.45
N CYS A 236 14.25 10.15 -14.78
CA CYS A 236 15.46 10.34 -15.57
C CYS A 236 15.66 11.85 -15.79
N TRP A 237 16.91 12.33 -15.73
CA TRP A 237 17.18 13.71 -16.09
C TRP A 237 16.76 13.99 -17.54
N PRO A 238 16.12 15.14 -17.81
CA PRO A 238 15.73 15.50 -19.17
C PRO A 238 16.98 15.59 -20.04
N ARG A 239 16.95 14.93 -21.20
CA ARG A 239 17.92 15.15 -22.27
C ARG A 239 17.30 16.14 -23.26
N GLY A 240 17.87 17.34 -23.39
CA GLY A 240 17.40 18.37 -24.34
C GLY A 240 17.41 19.78 -23.79
N GLN A 241 16.56 20.68 -24.32
CA GLN A 241 16.43 22.05 -23.78
C GLN A 241 15.29 22.20 -22.76
N GLU A 242 14.33 21.28 -22.74
CA GLU A 242 13.16 21.38 -21.88
C GLU A 242 13.41 20.81 -20.47
N PRO A 243 12.94 21.49 -19.42
CA PRO A 243 13.04 21.00 -18.05
C PRO A 243 12.07 19.86 -17.77
N GLY A 244 12.44 18.99 -16.83
CA GLY A 244 11.58 17.91 -16.36
C GLY A 244 10.57 18.43 -15.35
N LEU A 245 9.30 18.10 -15.52
CA LEU A 245 8.20 18.64 -14.73
C LEU A 245 7.46 17.52 -14.01
N PHE A 246 7.45 17.54 -12.68
CA PHE A 246 6.90 16.45 -11.87
C PHE A 246 6.05 16.98 -10.71
N SER A 247 4.76 16.67 -10.70
CA SER A 247 3.87 16.93 -9.57
C SER A 247 3.71 15.69 -8.71
N LEU A 248 4.03 15.79 -7.42
CA LEU A 248 3.73 14.76 -6.43
C LEU A 248 2.59 15.26 -5.55
N HIS A 249 1.44 14.59 -5.66
CA HIS A 249 0.30 14.80 -4.79
C HIS A 249 0.09 13.55 -3.91
N GLN A 250 -0.13 13.74 -2.62
CA GLN A 250 -0.52 12.67 -1.71
C GLN A 250 -1.48 13.19 -0.64
N ALA A 251 -2.31 12.30 -0.11
CA ALA A 251 -3.24 12.62 0.95
C ALA A 251 -3.61 11.39 1.77
N GLY A 252 -4.06 11.61 3.01
CA GLY A 252 -4.46 10.55 3.92
C GLY A 252 -5.14 11.11 5.18
N THR A 253 -5.74 10.22 5.97
CA THR A 253 -6.35 10.60 7.25
C THR A 253 -5.56 10.06 8.43
N THR A 254 -5.42 10.86 9.48
CA THR A 254 -4.77 10.44 10.73
C THR A 254 -5.36 11.16 11.92
N PHE A 255 -5.29 10.53 13.09
CA PHE A 255 -5.74 11.13 14.33
C PHE A 255 -4.64 12.02 14.91
N LEU A 256 -4.97 13.27 15.19
CA LEU A 256 -4.05 14.27 15.73
C LEU A 256 -4.51 14.73 17.10
N GLN A 257 -3.56 15.10 17.94
CA GLN A 257 -3.80 15.69 19.25
C GLN A 257 -3.58 17.21 19.22
N PRO A 258 -4.12 17.96 20.20
CA PRO A 258 -3.82 19.38 20.32
C PRO A 258 -2.30 19.60 20.42
N ALA A 259 -1.81 20.64 19.75
CA ALA A 259 -0.39 21.00 19.63
C ALA A 259 0.50 20.01 18.85
N ASP A 260 -0.08 18.96 18.23
CA ASP A 260 0.62 18.24 17.16
C ASP A 260 0.94 19.22 16.03
N ARG A 261 2.12 19.05 15.41
CA ARG A 261 2.62 19.92 14.34
C ARG A 261 2.86 19.11 13.08
N LEU A 262 2.26 19.54 11.99
CA LEU A 262 2.43 18.91 10.68
C LEU A 262 3.37 19.73 9.80
N PHE A 263 4.28 19.07 9.10
CA PHE A 263 5.18 19.75 8.16
C PHE A 263 5.58 18.84 7.01
N ILE A 264 6.11 19.45 5.95
CA ILE A 264 6.56 18.75 4.74
C ILE A 264 8.08 18.81 4.62
N THR A 265 8.66 17.72 4.18
CA THR A 265 10.03 17.70 3.65
C THR A 265 10.07 17.09 2.26
N VAL A 266 11.10 17.43 1.50
CA VAL A 266 11.31 16.92 0.13
C VAL A 266 12.74 16.43 -0.09
N SER A 267 12.98 15.61 -1.09
CA SER A 267 14.34 15.12 -1.38
C SER A 267 15.30 16.23 -1.80
N ASN A 268 14.83 17.21 -2.59
CA ASN A 268 15.61 18.37 -3.00
C ASN A 268 14.70 19.61 -3.04
N ALA A 269 14.93 20.57 -2.14
CA ALA A 269 14.12 21.79 -2.08
C ALA A 269 14.47 22.80 -3.18
N SER A 270 15.69 22.76 -3.72
CA SER A 270 16.16 23.70 -4.75
C SER A 270 15.50 23.50 -6.12
N THR A 271 15.04 22.29 -6.40
CA THR A 271 14.30 21.97 -7.64
C THR A 271 12.79 22.12 -7.49
N MET A 272 12.29 22.50 -6.30
CA MET A 272 10.87 22.65 -6.04
C MET A 272 10.38 24.05 -6.42
N GLU A 273 9.29 24.13 -7.18
CA GLU A 273 8.68 25.39 -7.56
C GLU A 273 7.72 25.88 -6.46
N MET A 274 7.96 27.09 -5.97
CA MET A 274 7.19 27.70 -4.87
C MET A 274 6.06 28.62 -5.36
N ASP A 275 5.61 28.52 -6.61
CA ASP A 275 4.35 29.16 -7.02
C ASP A 275 3.20 28.54 -6.22
N GLY A 276 2.37 29.39 -5.60
CA GLY A 276 1.24 28.96 -4.79
C GLY A 276 0.16 28.16 -5.54
N ARG A 277 0.19 28.17 -6.88
CA ARG A 277 -0.67 27.30 -7.72
C ARG A 277 -0.06 25.92 -7.97
N ALA A 278 1.27 25.80 -7.87
CA ALA A 278 2.00 24.58 -8.16
C ALA A 278 2.20 23.72 -6.90
N SER A 279 2.63 24.36 -5.80
CA SER A 279 2.96 23.69 -4.54
C SER A 279 2.12 24.22 -3.38
N TYR A 280 1.48 23.32 -2.64
CA TYR A 280 0.60 23.63 -1.53
C TYR A 280 0.48 22.48 -0.53
N PHE A 281 0.02 22.81 0.67
CA PHE A 281 -0.12 21.89 1.79
C PHE A 281 -1.37 22.26 2.58
N GLY A 282 -2.12 21.28 3.07
CA GLY A 282 -3.28 21.57 3.89
C GLY A 282 -3.76 20.42 4.73
N ALA A 283 -4.64 20.75 5.66
CA ALA A 283 -5.33 19.79 6.50
C ALA A 283 -6.70 20.33 6.90
N PHE A 284 -7.68 19.46 7.12
CA PHE A 284 -8.95 19.83 7.73
C PHE A 284 -9.49 18.71 8.62
N LEU A 285 -10.22 19.11 9.66
CA LEU A 285 -10.86 18.19 10.60
C LEU A 285 -12.08 17.54 9.95
N VAL A 286 -12.12 16.22 9.97
CA VAL A 286 -13.21 15.40 9.39
C VAL A 286 -14.19 14.94 10.47
N GLY A 287 -13.71 14.62 11.68
CA GLY A 287 -14.53 14.14 12.80
C GLY A 287 -13.76 13.94 14.08
#